data_AF-A0A1T1I5G5-F1
#
_entry.id   AF-A0A1T1I5G5-F1
#
_cell.length_a   1.000
_cell.length_b   1.000
_cell.length_c   1.000
_cell.angle_alpha   90.00
_cell.angle_beta   90.00
_cell.angle_gamma   90.00
#
_symmetry.space_group_name_H-M   'P 1'
#
loop_
_entity.id
_entity.type
_entity.pdbx_description
1 polymer ?
#
loop_
_entity_poly.entity_id
_entity_poly.type
_entity_poly.pdbx_seq_one_letter_code
_entity_poly.pdbx_strand_id
1 'polypeptide(L)'
;MKLKPGIRFSGALCALTILLAGSAHAAPKDPPVERVKQLALKQCLDDNYGRLKFYKAYDLHDASYFVDRVQLDRDGTDRRTRALSNYVEQQTGSFHIGGPPMKNEAGYPINAIFERCMSFYHSPGLDAFIKNQLLKR
;
A
#
# COMPACT_ATOMS: atom_id res chain seq x y z
N MET A 1 -46.10 -38.75 -44.75
CA MET A 1 -45.32 -40.01 -44.85
C MET A 1 -43.94 -39.80 -44.25
N LYS A 2 -43.53 -40.76 -43.41
CA LYS A 2 -42.16 -41.13 -42.98
C LYS A 2 -41.38 -40.25 -41.97
N LEU A 3 -41.14 -40.91 -40.83
CA LEU A 3 -40.14 -40.67 -39.79
C LEU A 3 -38.68 -40.86 -40.27
N LYS A 4 -37.76 -40.08 -39.65
CA LYS A 4 -36.37 -40.33 -39.15
C LYS A 4 -35.38 -41.23 -39.95
N PRO A 5 -34.04 -41.03 -39.90
CA PRO A 5 -33.17 -40.93 -38.69
C PRO A 5 -32.07 -39.84 -38.81
N GLY A 6 -31.24 -39.46 -37.85
CA GLY A 6 -30.82 -40.00 -36.55
C GLY A 6 -29.33 -39.67 -36.40
N ILE A 7 -28.96 -38.78 -35.47
CA ILE A 7 -27.58 -38.64 -35.01
C ILE A 7 -27.62 -38.74 -33.49
N ARG A 8 -27.17 -39.88 -32.99
CA ARG A 8 -26.91 -40.13 -31.57
C ARG A 8 -25.58 -39.45 -31.24
N PHE A 9 -25.61 -38.34 -30.51
CA PHE A 9 -24.41 -37.89 -29.81
C PHE A 9 -24.37 -38.62 -28.46
N SER A 10 -23.38 -39.49 -28.34
CA SER A 10 -23.06 -40.26 -27.14
C SER A 10 -22.94 -39.35 -25.92
N GLY A 11 -23.83 -39.54 -24.96
CA GLY A 11 -23.69 -39.01 -23.61
C GLY A 11 -22.56 -39.74 -22.89
N ALA A 12 -21.33 -39.23 -23.00
CA ALA A 12 -20.20 -39.69 -22.20
C ALA A 12 -19.04 -38.70 -22.23
N LEU A 13 -19.29 -37.40 -21.96
CA LEU A 13 -18.20 -36.45 -21.72
C LEU A 13 -18.68 -35.19 -20.98
N CYS A 14 -19.21 -35.33 -19.76
CA CYS A 14 -19.54 -34.15 -18.93
C CYS A 14 -19.23 -34.31 -17.44
N ALA A 15 -18.59 -35.39 -17.01
CA ALA A 15 -18.51 -35.73 -15.59
C ALA A 15 -17.11 -35.56 -14.95
N LEU A 16 -16.14 -34.86 -15.58
CA LEU A 16 -14.76 -34.85 -15.07
C LEU A 16 -14.04 -33.49 -15.08
N THR A 17 -14.70 -32.37 -14.76
CA THR A 17 -14.01 -31.08 -14.57
C THR A 17 -14.47 -30.23 -13.36
N ILE A 18 -15.30 -30.75 -12.46
CA ILE A 18 -15.82 -29.98 -11.30
C ILE A 18 -14.89 -30.02 -10.06
N LEU A 19 -13.66 -30.54 -10.16
CA LEU A 19 -12.75 -30.67 -9.00
C LEU A 19 -11.75 -29.51 -8.82
N LEU A 20 -11.86 -28.43 -9.61
CA LEU A 20 -10.96 -27.27 -9.54
C LEU A 20 -11.71 -25.95 -9.32
N ALA A 21 -12.89 -25.98 -8.68
CA ALA A 21 -13.47 -24.78 -8.08
C ALA A 21 -12.68 -24.44 -6.80
N GLY A 22 -11.43 -24.01 -6.97
CA GLY A 22 -10.65 -23.41 -5.90
C GLY A 22 -11.44 -22.25 -5.32
N SER A 23 -11.51 -22.17 -3.99
CA SER A 23 -12.20 -21.10 -3.28
C SER A 23 -11.67 -19.74 -3.75
N ALA A 24 -12.38 -19.09 -4.66
CA ALA A 24 -12.09 -17.72 -5.05
C ALA A 24 -12.34 -16.83 -3.83
N HIS A 25 -11.29 -16.62 -3.03
CA HIS A 25 -11.34 -15.66 -1.95
C HIS A 25 -11.38 -14.28 -2.58
N ALA A 26 -12.53 -13.61 -2.47
CA ALA A 26 -12.65 -12.21 -2.82
C ALA A 26 -11.57 -11.44 -2.04
N ALA A 27 -10.79 -10.62 -2.74
CA ALA A 27 -9.79 -9.77 -2.08
C ALA A 27 -10.49 -8.92 -1.00
N PRO A 28 -9.89 -8.76 0.18
CA PRO A 28 -10.49 -7.96 1.24
C PRO A 28 -10.77 -6.54 0.74
N LYS A 29 -11.84 -5.92 1.24
CA LYS A 29 -12.25 -4.57 0.82
C LYS A 29 -11.18 -3.53 1.11
N ASP A 30 -10.49 -3.68 2.25
CA ASP A 30 -9.50 -2.74 2.74
C ASP A 30 -8.10 -3.35 2.75
N PRO A 31 -7.05 -2.55 2.52
CA PRO A 31 -5.69 -3.03 2.63
C PRO A 31 -5.41 -3.51 4.07
N PRO A 32 -4.50 -4.48 4.26
CA PRO A 32 -4.01 -4.84 5.59
C PRO A 32 -3.43 -3.61 6.31
N VAL A 33 -3.59 -3.54 7.64
CA VAL A 33 -3.02 -2.46 8.47
C VAL A 33 -1.54 -2.27 8.17
N GLU A 34 -0.80 -3.38 8.03
CA GLU A 34 0.63 -3.36 7.73
C GLU A 34 0.96 -2.68 6.39
N ARG A 35 0.15 -2.90 5.34
CA ARG A 35 0.33 -2.19 4.06
C ARG A 35 0.06 -0.69 4.18
N VAL A 36 -0.90 -0.30 5.01
CA VAL A 36 -1.15 1.12 5.31
C VAL A 36 0.00 1.75 6.11
N LYS A 37 0.62 1.01 7.03
CA LYS A 37 1.82 1.47 7.73
C LYS A 37 2.99 1.67 6.76
N GLN A 38 3.17 0.77 5.80
CA GLN A 38 4.21 0.90 4.77
C GLN A 38 3.95 2.09 3.83
N LEU A 39 2.69 2.38 3.49
CA LEU A 39 2.32 3.62 2.80
C LEU A 39 2.72 4.86 3.61
N ALA A 40 2.45 4.86 4.91
CA ALA A 40 2.81 5.97 5.81
C ALA A 40 4.33 6.15 5.93
N LEU A 41 5.08 5.04 6.01
CA LEU A 41 6.54 5.04 6.03
C LEU A 41 7.12 5.61 4.73
N LYS A 42 6.61 5.15 3.57
CA LYS A 42 7.03 5.68 2.27
C LYS A 42 6.84 7.20 2.23
N GLN A 43 5.66 7.69 2.59
CA GLN A 43 5.38 9.13 2.59
C GLN A 43 6.31 9.89 3.54
N CYS A 44 6.54 9.39 4.77
CA CYS A 44 7.48 10.01 5.71
C CYS A 44 8.88 10.19 5.10
N LEU A 45 9.39 9.16 4.43
CA LEU A 45 10.70 9.19 3.78
C LEU A 45 10.71 10.16 2.60
N ASP A 46 9.72 10.10 1.71
CA ASP A 46 9.61 10.96 0.54
C ASP A 46 9.56 12.45 0.93
N ASP A 47 8.69 12.80 1.89
CA ASP A 47 8.47 14.17 2.32
C ASP A 47 9.73 14.75 2.98
N ASN A 48 10.38 13.98 3.86
CA ASN A 48 11.55 14.48 4.60
C ASN A 48 12.83 14.49 3.76
N TYR A 49 13.06 13.49 2.89
CA TYR A 49 14.19 13.54 1.95
C TYR A 49 14.00 14.57 0.84
N GLY A 50 12.76 14.76 0.38
CA GLY A 50 12.41 15.78 -0.60
C GLY A 50 12.75 17.20 -0.12
N ARG A 51 12.52 17.50 1.17
CA ARG A 51 12.85 18.79 1.79
C ARG A 51 14.35 19.07 1.84
N LEU A 52 15.18 18.04 1.93
CA LEU A 52 16.65 18.17 1.89
C LEU A 52 17.21 18.30 0.47
N LYS A 53 16.38 18.13 -0.56
CA LYS A 53 16.76 18.17 -1.99
C LYS A 53 17.89 17.19 -2.36
N PHE A 54 18.09 16.12 -1.57
CA PHE A 54 19.11 15.10 -1.85
C PHE A 54 18.74 14.17 -3.00
N TYR A 55 17.43 14.06 -3.28
CA TYR A 55 16.90 13.23 -4.35
C TYR A 55 15.89 14.03 -5.15
N LYS A 56 15.75 13.75 -6.45
CA LYS A 56 14.62 14.28 -7.21
C LYS A 56 13.39 13.48 -6.82
N ALA A 57 12.23 14.14 -6.70
CA ALA A 57 10.97 13.46 -6.40
C ALA A 57 10.69 12.28 -7.36
N TYR A 58 11.17 12.37 -8.61
CA TYR A 58 11.03 11.30 -9.58
C TYR A 58 11.82 10.03 -9.25
N ASP A 59 12.97 10.17 -8.59
CA ASP A 59 13.83 9.04 -8.21
C ASP A 59 13.22 8.20 -7.07
N LEU A 60 12.17 8.72 -6.43
CA LEU A 60 11.44 8.10 -5.32
C LEU A 60 10.08 7.51 -5.76
N HIS A 61 9.77 7.49 -7.06
CA HIS A 61 8.54 6.89 -7.58
C HIS A 61 8.55 5.36 -7.40
N ASP A 62 8.06 4.92 -6.26
CA ASP A 62 7.76 3.52 -5.98
C ASP A 62 6.30 3.22 -6.32
N ALA A 63 6.10 2.47 -7.42
CA ALA A 63 4.80 2.03 -7.90
C ALA A 63 4.25 0.80 -7.14
N SER A 64 5.06 0.13 -6.31
CA SER A 64 4.64 -1.06 -5.55
C SER A 64 3.51 -0.79 -4.56
N TYR A 65 3.22 0.48 -4.29
CA TYR A 65 2.17 0.94 -3.39
C TYR A 65 0.91 1.48 -4.10
N PHE A 66 0.91 1.49 -5.44
CA PHE A 66 -0.22 2.00 -6.21
C PHE A 66 -1.53 1.26 -5.88
N VAL A 67 -1.46 -0.09 -5.82
CA VAL A 67 -2.63 -0.93 -5.52
C VAL A 67 -3.21 -0.62 -4.15
N ASP A 68 -2.37 -0.49 -3.12
CA ASP A 68 -2.84 -0.20 -1.76
C ASP A 68 -3.48 1.20 -1.67
N ARG A 69 -2.92 2.20 -2.38
CA ARG A 69 -3.53 3.53 -2.48
C ARG A 69 -4.90 3.47 -3.14
N VAL A 70 -5.03 2.76 -4.26
CA VAL A 70 -6.32 2.58 -4.96
C VAL A 70 -7.33 1.86 -4.07
N GLN A 71 -6.89 0.84 -3.33
CA GLN A 71 -7.75 0.11 -2.40
C GLN A 71 -8.21 0.99 -1.23
N LEU A 72 -7.32 1.87 -0.73
CA LEU A 72 -7.67 2.85 0.29
C LEU A 72 -8.62 3.92 -0.25
N ASP A 73 -8.53 4.26 -1.53
CA ASP A 73 -9.43 5.21 -2.22
C ASP A 73 -10.58 4.54 -3.00
N ARG A 74 -10.97 3.32 -2.61
CA ARG A 74 -12.02 2.59 -3.35
C ARG A 74 -13.38 3.29 -3.38
N ASP A 75 -13.63 4.25 -2.48
CA ASP A 75 -14.85 5.06 -2.50
C ASP A 75 -14.78 6.26 -3.45
N GLY A 76 -13.62 6.51 -4.08
CA GLY A 76 -13.37 7.57 -5.05
C GLY A 76 -13.38 8.98 -4.46
N THR A 77 -13.39 9.11 -3.12
CA THR A 77 -13.50 10.41 -2.45
C THR A 77 -12.15 10.99 -2.06
N ASP A 78 -11.09 10.19 -2.12
CA ASP A 78 -9.72 10.45 -1.67
C ASP A 78 -9.66 10.85 -0.18
N ARG A 79 -10.75 10.62 0.57
CA ARG A 79 -10.88 11.01 1.98
C ARG A 79 -9.89 10.26 2.87
N ARG A 80 -9.73 8.95 2.68
CA ARG A 80 -8.86 8.12 3.52
C ARG A 80 -7.38 8.35 3.18
N THR A 81 -7.05 8.43 1.91
CA THR A 81 -5.71 8.80 1.43
C THR A 81 -5.29 10.19 1.91
N ARG A 82 -6.17 11.21 1.85
CA ARG A 82 -5.88 12.52 2.46
C ARG A 82 -5.76 12.47 3.97
N ALA A 83 -6.63 11.73 4.66
CA ALA A 83 -6.55 11.61 6.11
C ALA A 83 -5.21 10.99 6.55
N LEU A 84 -4.76 9.94 5.85
CA LEU A 84 -3.45 9.33 6.08
C LEU A 84 -2.32 10.33 5.83
N SER A 85 -2.33 11.00 4.67
CA SER A 85 -1.30 11.98 4.31
C SER A 85 -1.19 13.11 5.33
N ASN A 86 -2.32 13.69 5.73
CA ASN A 86 -2.36 14.74 6.75
C ASN A 86 -1.81 14.27 8.09
N TYR A 87 -2.15 13.04 8.50
CA TYR A 87 -1.62 12.47 9.73
C TYR A 87 -0.10 12.27 9.66
N VAL A 88 0.43 11.74 8.56
CA VAL A 88 1.88 11.55 8.37
C VAL A 88 2.61 12.89 8.43
N GLU A 89 2.13 13.90 7.70
CA GLU A 89 2.73 15.24 7.69
C GLU A 89 2.72 15.88 9.09
N GLN A 90 1.59 15.79 9.82
CA GLN A 90 1.48 16.32 11.18
C GLN A 90 2.47 15.68 12.15
N GLN A 91 2.71 14.38 12.03
CA GLN A 91 3.58 13.65 12.97
C GLN A 91 5.07 13.72 12.58
N THR A 92 5.38 13.82 11.29
CA THR A 92 6.74 13.60 10.77
C THR A 92 7.32 14.77 9.99
N GLY A 93 6.53 15.83 9.75
CA GLY A 93 6.92 16.94 8.86
C GLY A 93 8.16 17.71 9.30
N SER A 94 8.60 17.56 10.54
CA SER A 94 9.82 18.17 11.09
C SER A 94 11.02 17.22 11.17
N PHE A 95 10.92 15.97 10.71
CA PHE A 95 12.01 14.99 10.88
C PHE A 95 13.27 15.32 10.06
N HIS A 96 13.14 16.11 9.00
CA HIS A 96 14.26 16.71 8.27
C HIS A 96 15.02 17.79 9.09
N ILE A 97 14.41 18.31 10.16
CA ILE A 97 14.99 19.31 11.06
C ILE A 97 15.66 18.57 12.24
N GLY A 98 16.97 18.41 12.18
CA GLY A 98 17.68 17.76 13.27
C GLY A 98 19.09 17.32 12.93
N GLY A 99 20.04 18.21 13.20
CA GLY A 99 21.48 17.93 13.24
C GLY A 99 22.23 18.41 12.00
N PRO A 100 23.36 19.13 12.14
CA PRO A 100 24.21 19.46 11.00
C PRO A 100 24.61 18.16 10.28
N PRO A 101 24.67 18.16 8.94
CA PRO A 101 25.10 16.99 8.19
C PRO A 101 26.50 16.60 8.66
N MET A 102 26.60 15.53 9.44
CA MET A 102 27.88 14.91 9.73
C MET A 102 28.32 14.22 8.46
N LYS A 103 29.48 14.59 7.93
CA LYS A 103 30.01 13.89 6.76
C LYS A 103 30.56 12.54 7.21
N ASN A 104 30.17 11.46 6.54
CA ASN A 104 30.94 10.22 6.64
C ASN A 104 32.31 10.38 5.97
N GLU A 105 33.15 9.35 6.05
CA GLU A 105 34.50 9.35 5.44
C GLU A 105 34.48 9.60 3.91
N ALA A 106 33.36 9.27 3.25
CA ALA A 106 33.13 9.51 1.83
C ALA A 106 32.48 10.88 1.53
N GLY A 107 32.28 11.74 2.53
CA GLY A 107 31.75 13.09 2.38
C GLY A 107 30.22 13.20 2.31
N TYR A 108 29.47 12.11 2.50
CA TYR A 108 28.01 12.11 2.44
C TYR A 108 27.38 12.63 3.74
N PRO A 109 26.35 13.49 3.63
CA PRO A 109 25.62 14.01 4.80
C PRO A 109 24.83 12.89 5.50
N ILE A 110 25.19 12.61 6.74
CA ILE A 110 24.45 11.72 7.65
C ILE A 110 23.25 12.49 8.20
N ASN A 111 22.07 11.87 8.15
CA ASN A 111 20.83 12.40 8.71
C ASN A 111 20.09 11.30 9.50
N ALA A 112 19.19 11.72 10.39
CA ALA A 112 18.39 10.81 11.21
C ALA A 112 16.99 10.50 10.63
N ILE A 113 16.71 10.91 9.37
CA ILE A 113 15.35 10.79 8.79
C ILE A 113 14.88 9.34 8.79
N PHE A 114 15.73 8.41 8.33
CA PHE A 114 15.36 7.01 8.26
C PHE A 114 15.00 6.43 9.63
N GLU A 115 15.83 6.68 10.65
CA GLU A 115 15.60 6.22 12.02
C GLU A 115 14.28 6.78 12.57
N ARG A 116 14.05 8.08 12.40
CA ARG A 116 12.81 8.73 12.87
C ARG A 116 11.57 8.22 12.15
N CYS A 117 11.63 8.02 10.83
CA CYS A 117 10.53 7.45 10.06
C CYS A 117 10.26 5.98 10.46
N MET A 118 11.30 5.19 10.76
CA MET A 118 11.14 3.83 11.28
C MET A 118 10.51 3.81 12.67
N SER A 119 10.90 4.75 13.54
CA SER A 119 10.29 4.94 14.86
C SER A 119 8.79 5.28 14.73
N PHE A 120 8.43 6.18 13.81
CA PHE A 120 7.04 6.49 13.48
C PHE A 120 6.28 5.28 12.93
N TYR A 121 6.88 4.52 12.02
CA TYR A 121 6.29 3.29 11.47
C TYR A 121 5.99 2.25 12.57
N HIS A 122 6.82 2.14 13.61
CA HIS A 122 6.57 1.27 14.76
C HIS A 122 5.67 1.90 15.84
N SER A 123 5.28 3.17 15.69
CA SER A 123 4.58 3.89 16.75
C SER A 123 3.18 3.31 17.03
N PRO A 124 2.79 3.20 18.32
CA PRO A 124 1.41 2.85 18.69
C PRO A 124 0.39 3.85 18.15
N GLY A 125 0.78 5.13 18.02
CA GLY A 125 -0.08 6.19 17.49
C GLY A 125 -0.50 5.92 16.05
N LEU A 126 0.44 5.54 15.17
CA LEU A 126 0.13 5.18 13.79
C LEU A 126 -0.79 3.96 13.71
N ASP A 127 -0.52 2.92 14.50
CA ASP A 127 -1.37 1.72 14.55
C ASP A 127 -2.80 2.06 14.98
N ALA A 128 -2.95 2.84 16.05
CA ALA A 128 -4.24 3.28 16.56
C ALA A 128 -4.99 4.17 15.56
N PHE A 129 -4.31 5.10 14.90
CA PHE A 129 -4.91 5.94 13.86
C PHE A 129 -5.46 5.08 12.71
N ILE A 130 -4.68 4.13 12.21
CA ILE A 130 -5.08 3.27 11.09
C ILE A 130 -6.29 2.41 11.48
N LYS A 131 -6.25 1.76 12.64
CA LYS A 131 -7.33 0.86 13.09
C LYS A 131 -8.61 1.63 13.39
N ASN A 132 -8.51 2.71 14.18
CA ASN A 132 -9.69 3.33 14.79
C ASN A 132 -10.28 4.45 13.93
N GLN A 133 -9.46 5.17 13.16
CA GLN A 133 -9.89 6.36 12.43
C GLN A 133 -9.98 6.12 10.93
N LEU A 134 -9.01 5.37 10.37
CA LEU A 134 -8.89 5.20 8.92
C LEU A 134 -9.69 4.02 8.38
N LEU A 135 -9.46 2.83 8.95
CA LEU A 135 -10.12 1.59 8.52
C LEU A 135 -11.36 1.25 9.36
N LYS A 136 -11.49 1.82 10.56
CA LYS A 136 -12.57 1.56 11.52
C LYS A 136 -12.79 0.06 11.76
N ARG A 137 -11.72 -0.61 12.21
CA ARG A 137 -11.74 -2.04 12.58
C ARG A 137 -12.02 -2.23 14.05
#